data_AF-A0A238FMV7-F1
#
_entry.id   AF-A0A238FMV7-F1
#
_cell.length_a   1.000
_cell.length_b   1.000
_cell.length_c   1.000
_cell.angle_alpha   90.00
_cell.angle_beta   90.00
_cell.angle_gamma   90.00
#
_symmetry.space_group_name_H-M   'P 1'
#
loop_
_entity.id
_entity.type
_entity.pdbx_description
1 polymer ?
#
loop_
_entity_poly.entity_id
_entity_poly.type
_entity_poly.pdbx_seq_one_letter_code
_entity_poly.pdbx_strand_id
1 'polypeptide(L)'
;MSSSHNPFNPTLDALPYYDRDLESPQHQHLRGEINSLIAVELRAILPASSSSSKHPTNLTHLPLSRPLPTSSPLLNSELSRAQSKKPIPSGLGLDTTRYAMPDPPSDQADDLEAWAAAYKSSLAQLEHQRLRTINGQLLAQPIGANAWKVHNYALENTITRVEAHVETERDRVDELNRKRKAEQEKGGEILTRLEKKWTELVSGNMQLEIGCMALEAEVAQLQARHAELSHRLHQTSA
;
A
#
# COMPACT_ATOMS: atom_id res chain seq x y z
N MET A 1 -30.84 8.18 -10.57
CA MET A 1 -29.46 7.91 -10.11
C MET A 1 -28.74 7.21 -11.25
N SER A 2 -28.20 8.00 -12.17
CA SER A 2 -27.55 7.52 -13.39
C SER A 2 -26.17 6.99 -13.02
N SER A 3 -25.99 5.69 -13.16
CA SER A 3 -24.67 5.07 -13.16
C SER A 3 -23.92 5.60 -14.38
N SER A 4 -22.91 6.44 -14.13
CA SER A 4 -21.93 6.81 -15.14
C SER A 4 -21.14 5.55 -15.51
N HIS A 5 -21.65 4.80 -16.49
CA HIS A 5 -20.95 3.67 -17.07
C HIS A 5 -19.84 4.26 -17.94
N ASN A 6 -18.64 4.36 -17.37
CA ASN A 6 -17.45 4.81 -18.07
C ASN A 6 -16.98 3.67 -19.00
N PRO A 7 -17.10 3.79 -20.33
CA PRO A 7 -16.74 2.70 -21.26
C PRO A 7 -15.23 2.42 -21.29
N PHE A 8 -14.40 3.28 -20.69
CA PHE A 8 -12.95 3.13 -20.57
C PHE A 8 -12.48 2.72 -19.17
N ASN A 9 -13.41 2.39 -18.27
CA ASN A 9 -13.08 1.62 -17.08
C ASN A 9 -13.65 0.21 -17.28
N PRO A 10 -13.04 -0.64 -18.13
CA PRO A 10 -13.33 -2.05 -18.05
C PRO A 10 -13.00 -2.40 -16.60
N THR A 11 -14.03 -2.73 -15.82
CA THR A 11 -13.83 -3.33 -14.51
C THR A 11 -12.90 -4.49 -14.74
N LEU A 12 -11.63 -4.34 -14.36
CA LEU A 12 -10.62 -5.39 -14.46
C LEU A 12 -11.17 -6.54 -13.62
N ASP A 13 -11.72 -7.54 -14.31
CA ASP A 13 -12.39 -8.67 -13.69
C ASP A 13 -11.35 -9.76 -13.48
N ALA A 14 -10.78 -9.77 -12.28
CA ALA A 14 -9.95 -10.86 -11.80
C ALA A 14 -10.64 -11.44 -10.57
N LEU A 15 -10.62 -12.77 -10.42
CA LEU A 15 -11.32 -13.48 -9.35
C LEU A 15 -10.33 -14.09 -8.34
N PRO A 16 -9.65 -13.30 -7.47
CA PRO A 16 -8.66 -13.82 -6.52
C PRO A 16 -9.10 -14.99 -5.64
N TYR A 17 -10.39 -15.05 -5.25
CA TYR A 17 -10.90 -16.14 -4.43
C TYR A 17 -11.17 -17.44 -5.22
N TYR A 18 -11.27 -17.35 -6.54
CA TYR A 18 -11.53 -18.48 -7.44
C TYR A 18 -10.26 -18.95 -8.17
N ASP A 19 -9.49 -18.00 -8.71
CA ASP A 19 -8.28 -18.23 -9.50
C ASP A 19 -7.07 -18.52 -8.60
N ARG A 20 -6.92 -19.79 -8.20
CA ARG A 20 -5.83 -20.25 -7.30
C ARG A 20 -4.58 -20.72 -8.04
N ASP A 21 -4.50 -20.47 -9.34
CA ASP A 21 -3.40 -20.94 -10.17
C ASP A 21 -2.06 -20.34 -9.72
N LEU A 22 -2.02 -19.06 -9.36
CA LEU A 22 -0.81 -18.40 -8.86
C LEU A 22 -0.33 -18.86 -7.47
N GLU A 23 -1.16 -19.62 -6.74
CA GLU A 23 -0.82 -20.24 -5.45
C GLU A 23 -0.32 -21.69 -5.63
N SER A 24 -0.64 -22.31 -6.77
CA SER A 24 -0.30 -23.70 -7.04
C SER A 24 1.22 -23.85 -7.26
N PRO A 25 1.90 -24.80 -6.60
CA PRO A 25 3.36 -25.00 -6.76
C PRO A 25 3.81 -25.21 -8.22
N GLN A 26 2.93 -25.76 -9.06
CA GLN A 26 3.17 -26.00 -10.48
C GLN A 26 3.34 -24.70 -11.29
N HIS A 27 2.71 -23.61 -10.86
CA HIS A 27 2.62 -22.34 -11.59
C HIS A 27 3.41 -21.20 -10.93
N GLN A 28 4.32 -21.51 -10.00
CA GLN A 28 5.11 -20.50 -9.29
C GLN A 28 5.96 -19.62 -10.23
N HIS A 29 6.36 -20.15 -11.39
CA HIS A 29 7.12 -19.44 -12.42
C HIS A 29 6.33 -18.30 -13.09
N LEU A 30 5.00 -18.42 -13.16
CA LEU A 30 4.13 -17.43 -13.82
C LEU A 30 4.28 -16.03 -13.21
N ARG A 31 4.49 -15.92 -11.88
CA ARG A 31 4.70 -14.62 -11.23
C ARG A 31 5.95 -13.91 -11.77
N GLY A 32 7.03 -14.65 -12.02
CA GLY A 32 8.26 -14.10 -12.57
C GLY A 32 8.08 -13.62 -14.00
N GLU A 33 7.40 -14.42 -14.82
CA GLU A 33 7.10 -14.08 -16.22
C GLU A 33 6.17 -12.87 -16.33
N ILE A 34 5.07 -12.84 -15.57
CA ILE A 34 4.14 -11.70 -15.50
C ILE A 34 4.89 -10.43 -15.10
N ASN A 35 5.71 -10.49 -14.05
CA ASN A 35 6.51 -9.34 -13.62
C ASN A 35 7.49 -8.87 -14.71
N SER A 36 8.06 -9.80 -15.49
CA SER A 36 8.93 -9.46 -16.61
C SER A 36 8.19 -8.71 -17.72
N LEU A 37 6.98 -9.16 -18.07
CA LEU A 37 6.12 -8.51 -19.07
C LEU A 37 5.69 -7.12 -18.59
N ILE A 38 5.28 -7.01 -17.33
CA ILE A 38 4.98 -5.71 -16.70
C ILE A 38 6.20 -4.79 -16.76
N ALA A 39 7.40 -5.28 -16.49
CA ALA A 39 8.62 -4.48 -16.55
C ALA A 39 8.96 -4.00 -17.96
N VAL A 40 8.67 -4.80 -19.00
CA VAL A 40 8.81 -4.41 -20.40
C VAL A 40 7.83 -3.29 -20.75
N GLU A 41 6.56 -3.44 -20.39
CA GLU A 41 5.53 -2.41 -20.61
C GLU A 41 5.83 -1.13 -19.85
N LEU A 42 6.24 -1.23 -18.58
CA LEU A 42 6.66 -0.07 -17.79
C LEU A 42 7.84 0.64 -18.43
N ARG A 43 8.78 -0.07 -19.06
CA ARG A 43 9.91 0.56 -19.78
C ARG A 43 9.45 1.28 -21.06
N ALA A 44 8.40 0.81 -21.72
CA ALA A 44 7.83 1.45 -22.89
C ALA A 44 7.00 2.70 -22.53
N ILE A 45 6.22 2.62 -21.45
CA ILE A 45 5.32 3.69 -21.01
C ILE A 45 6.07 4.79 -20.26
N LEU A 46 7.04 4.43 -19.42
CA LEU A 46 7.83 5.40 -18.67
C LEU A 46 8.95 5.95 -19.56
N PRO A 47 9.10 7.28 -19.68
CA PRO A 47 10.18 7.85 -20.47
C PRO A 47 11.55 7.40 -19.95
N ALA A 48 12.45 7.08 -20.88
CA ALA A 48 13.84 6.77 -20.60
C ALA A 48 14.46 7.94 -19.83
N SER A 49 14.80 7.69 -18.55
CA SER A 49 15.35 8.65 -17.58
C SER A 49 16.10 9.84 -18.20
N SER A 50 15.62 11.06 -17.97
CA SER A 50 16.45 12.27 -18.13
C SER A 50 16.34 13.16 -16.88
N SER A 51 17.24 12.89 -15.93
CA SER A 51 18.16 13.88 -15.33
C SER A 51 17.64 15.23 -14.78
N SER A 52 16.35 15.46 -14.61
CA SER A 52 15.83 16.72 -14.07
C SER A 52 14.59 16.50 -13.21
N SER A 53 14.76 16.13 -11.93
CA SER A 53 13.81 16.38 -10.80
C SER A 53 12.29 16.13 -11.05
N LYS A 54 11.93 15.41 -12.09
CA LYS A 54 10.58 15.18 -12.60
C LYS A 54 10.54 13.73 -13.01
N HIS A 55 10.71 12.85 -12.04
CA HIS A 55 10.38 11.45 -12.24
C HIS A 55 8.89 11.39 -12.60
N PRO A 56 8.50 10.83 -13.75
CA PRO A 56 7.13 10.38 -13.94
C PRO A 56 7.02 9.07 -13.17
N THR A 57 6.98 9.15 -11.85
CA THR A 57 6.47 8.07 -11.02
C THR A 57 4.94 8.19 -11.01
N ASN A 58 4.23 7.09 -10.77
CA ASN A 58 2.77 7.04 -10.52
C ASN A 58 2.30 7.90 -9.31
N LEU A 59 3.12 8.85 -8.86
CA LEU A 59 2.98 9.71 -7.70
C LEU A 59 2.63 11.15 -8.11
N THR A 60 2.35 11.42 -9.39
CA THR A 60 1.89 12.75 -9.88
C THR A 60 0.58 13.20 -9.23
N HIS A 61 -0.24 12.25 -8.77
CA HIS A 61 -1.48 12.53 -8.02
C HIS A 61 -1.24 12.76 -6.52
N LEU A 62 -0.06 12.43 -6.00
CA LEU A 62 0.26 12.73 -4.60
C LEU A 62 0.67 14.20 -4.50
N PRO A 63 0.21 14.92 -3.46
CA PRO A 63 0.68 16.27 -3.22
C PRO A 63 2.21 16.25 -3.09
N LEU A 64 2.87 17.26 -3.67
CA LEU A 64 4.31 17.41 -3.50
C LEU A 64 4.64 17.43 -2.00
N SER A 65 5.76 16.80 -1.63
CA SER A 65 6.24 16.80 -0.25
C SER A 65 6.25 18.24 0.26
N ARG A 66 5.44 18.53 1.28
CA ARG A 66 5.39 19.86 1.89
C ARG A 66 6.78 20.14 2.47
N PRO A 67 7.49 21.18 2.02
CA PRO A 67 8.75 21.55 2.63
C PRO A 67 8.50 21.89 4.10
N LEU A 68 9.40 21.44 4.99
CA LEU A 68 9.37 21.84 6.39
C LEU A 68 9.44 23.38 6.48
N PRO A 69 8.72 24.00 7.42
CA PRO A 69 8.57 25.45 7.47
C PRO A 69 9.92 26.14 7.65
N THR A 70 10.49 26.69 6.58
CA THR A 70 11.82 27.33 6.51
C THR A 70 11.85 28.71 7.20
N SER A 71 10.85 29.02 8.04
CA SER A 71 10.57 30.37 8.54
C SER A 71 11.64 30.88 9.51
N SER A 72 12.24 30.00 10.31
CA SER A 72 13.29 30.40 11.25
C SER A 72 14.69 30.05 10.75
N PRO A 73 15.66 30.98 10.85
CA PRO A 73 17.04 30.74 10.41
C PRO A 73 17.69 29.58 11.19
N LEU A 74 17.32 29.41 12.47
CA LEU A 74 17.77 28.30 13.32
C LEU A 74 17.27 26.94 12.81
N LEU A 75 16.01 26.84 12.39
CA LEU A 75 15.47 25.59 11.87
C LEU A 75 16.11 25.25 10.51
N ASN A 76 16.43 26.24 9.69
CA ASN A 76 17.13 26.03 8.42
C ASN A 76 18.56 25.53 8.60
N SER A 77 19.30 26.07 9.57
CA SER A 77 20.64 25.59 9.89
C SER A 77 20.60 24.16 10.44
N GLU A 78 19.62 23.84 11.29
CA GLU A 78 19.45 22.48 11.83
C GLU A 78 19.01 21.48 10.76
N LEU A 79 18.09 21.86 9.88
CA LEU A 79 17.69 21.04 8.74
C LEU A 79 18.86 20.78 7.80
N SER A 80 19.65 21.81 7.47
CA SER A 80 20.84 21.66 6.62
C SER A 80 21.89 20.76 7.28
N ARG A 81 22.09 20.90 8.60
CA ARG A 81 22.97 20.01 9.38
C ARG A 81 22.47 18.57 9.34
N ALA A 82 21.19 18.33 9.60
CA ALA A 82 20.57 17.01 9.59
C ALA A 82 20.62 16.36 8.19
N GLN A 83 20.36 17.14 7.13
CA GLN A 83 20.51 16.70 5.75
C GLN A 83 21.96 16.28 5.43
N SER A 84 22.93 17.05 5.94
CA SER A 84 24.35 16.71 5.83
C SER A 84 24.82 15.59 6.77
N LYS A 85 23.91 14.97 7.54
CA LYS A 85 24.18 13.92 8.54
C LYS A 85 25.28 14.27 9.55
N LYS A 86 25.49 15.56 9.81
CA LYS A 86 26.46 16.02 10.81
C LYS A 86 25.89 15.81 12.21
N PRO A 87 26.66 15.32 13.20
CA PRO A 87 26.19 15.22 14.58
C PRO A 87 25.86 16.61 15.15
N ILE A 88 25.06 16.65 16.22
CA ILE A 88 24.78 17.89 16.95
C ILE A 88 26.12 18.40 17.53
N PRO A 89 26.46 19.70 17.39
CA PRO A 89 27.66 20.26 18.01
C PRO A 89 27.66 20.01 19.52
N SER A 90 28.80 19.65 20.09
CA SER A 90 28.93 19.27 21.51
C SER A 90 28.59 20.37 22.53
N GLY A 91 28.31 21.60 22.09
CA GLY A 91 27.85 22.72 22.93
C GLY A 91 26.43 23.22 22.62
N LEU A 92 25.76 22.66 21.61
CA LEU A 92 24.39 23.00 21.21
C LEU A 92 23.38 21.98 21.75
N GLY A 93 23.70 21.40 22.91
CA GLY A 93 22.81 20.52 23.67
C GLY A 93 22.01 21.30 24.71
N LEU A 94 21.32 20.55 25.58
CA LEU A 94 20.75 21.14 26.79
C LEU A 94 21.90 21.66 27.65
N ASP A 95 21.99 22.98 27.79
CA ASP A 95 22.97 23.62 28.66
C ASP A 95 22.62 23.32 30.13
N THR A 96 23.34 22.38 30.71
CA THR A 96 23.20 22.01 32.12
C THR A 96 23.95 22.96 33.04
N THR A 97 24.86 23.78 32.51
CA THR A 97 25.67 24.72 33.32
C THR A 97 24.82 25.88 33.86
N ARG A 98 23.77 26.27 33.14
CA ARG A 98 22.76 27.25 33.58
C ARG A 98 22.08 26.90 34.91
N TYR A 99 21.95 25.61 35.22
CA TYR A 99 21.29 25.13 36.43
C TYR A 99 22.26 24.76 37.55
N ALA A 100 23.57 24.80 37.29
CA ALA A 100 24.58 24.68 38.32
C ALA A 100 24.63 26.00 39.12
N MET A 101 25.00 25.91 40.40
CA MET A 101 25.36 27.10 41.17
C MET A 101 26.74 27.55 40.69
N PRO A 102 26.88 28.68 39.98
CA PRO A 102 28.17 29.06 39.43
C PRO A 102 28.99 29.78 40.50
N ASP A 103 30.18 29.25 40.78
CA ASP A 103 31.23 29.99 41.45
C ASP A 103 32.08 30.69 40.38
N PRO A 104 32.63 31.89 40.66
CA PRO A 104 33.56 32.52 39.74
C PRO A 104 34.77 31.59 39.53
N PRO A 105 35.27 31.43 38.29
CA PRO A 105 36.43 30.59 38.03
C PRO A 105 37.62 31.12 38.81
N SER A 106 38.47 30.22 39.32
CA SER A 106 39.65 30.55 40.16
C SER A 106 40.58 31.59 39.53
N ASP A 107 40.60 31.67 38.20
CA ASP A 107 41.43 32.60 37.43
C ASP A 107 40.85 34.03 37.35
N GLN A 108 39.58 34.22 37.73
CA GLN A 108 38.85 35.50 37.75
C GLN A 108 38.34 35.86 39.16
N ALA A 109 38.95 35.30 40.20
CA ALA A 109 38.53 35.51 41.59
C ALA A 109 38.66 36.97 42.05
N ASP A 110 39.52 37.77 41.42
CA ASP A 110 39.70 39.20 41.73
C ASP A 110 38.81 40.13 40.89
N ASP A 111 38.07 39.59 39.90
CA ASP A 111 37.25 40.39 38.99
C ASP A 111 35.83 40.64 39.56
N LEU A 112 35.51 41.93 39.76
CA LEU A 112 34.22 42.36 40.31
C LEU A 112 33.05 41.99 39.39
N GLU A 113 33.24 41.98 38.07
CA GLU A 113 32.17 41.68 37.11
C GLU A 113 31.78 40.19 37.15
N ALA A 114 32.78 39.30 37.27
CA ALA A 114 32.57 37.87 37.43
C ALA A 114 31.78 37.54 38.71
N TRP A 115 32.09 38.18 39.82
CA TRP A 115 31.32 38.05 41.08
C TRP A 115 29.88 38.57 40.96
N ALA A 116 29.68 39.70 40.29
CA ALA A 116 28.34 40.25 40.07
C ALA A 116 27.48 39.33 39.18
N ALA A 117 28.08 38.70 38.17
CA ALA A 117 27.41 37.71 37.32
C ALA A 117 27.05 36.43 38.10
N ALA A 118 28.00 35.89 38.89
CA ALA A 118 27.77 34.74 39.75
C ALA A 118 26.65 35.00 40.78
N TYR A 119 26.64 36.18 41.40
CA TYR A 119 25.60 36.60 42.34
C TYR A 119 24.21 36.69 41.69
N LYS A 120 24.11 37.27 40.49
CA LYS A 120 22.83 37.33 39.76
C LYS A 120 22.32 35.93 39.41
N SER A 121 23.22 35.04 38.98
CA SER A 121 22.87 33.66 38.64
C SER A 121 22.45 32.85 39.87
N SER A 122 23.11 33.04 41.02
CA SER A 122 22.73 32.37 42.26
C SER A 122 21.38 32.85 42.80
N LEU A 123 21.08 34.14 42.69
CA LEU A 123 19.76 34.68 43.03
C LEU A 123 18.66 34.08 42.14
N ALA A 124 18.90 33.98 40.83
CA ALA A 124 17.99 33.32 39.92
C ALA A 124 17.77 31.84 40.29
N GLN A 125 18.84 31.14 40.66
CA GLN A 125 18.76 29.75 41.10
C GLN A 125 17.97 29.59 42.40
N LEU A 126 18.15 30.49 43.37
CA LEU A 126 17.37 30.49 44.62
C LEU A 126 15.86 30.60 44.34
N GLU A 127 15.47 31.52 43.45
CA GLU A 127 14.08 31.68 43.05
C GLU A 127 13.56 30.45 42.28
N HIS A 128 14.38 29.83 41.41
CA HIS A 128 14.02 28.57 40.77
C HIS A 128 13.79 27.43 41.78
N GLN A 129 14.63 27.30 42.81
CA GLN A 129 14.44 26.31 43.87
C GLN A 129 13.20 26.59 44.72
N ARG A 130 12.92 27.88 44.99
CA ARG A 130 11.69 28.30 45.66
C ARG A 130 10.45 27.90 44.85
N LEU A 131 10.41 28.22 43.55
CA LEU A 131 9.31 27.83 42.66
C LEU A 131 9.18 26.32 42.55
N ARG A 132 10.29 25.58 42.43
CA ARG A 132 10.30 24.11 42.42
C ARG A 132 9.68 23.54 43.70
N THR A 133 9.99 24.13 44.85
CA THR A 133 9.43 23.72 46.14
C THR A 133 7.93 23.95 46.18
N ILE A 134 7.46 25.13 45.76
CA ILE A 134 6.02 25.45 45.68
C ILE A 134 5.29 24.49 44.72
N ASN A 135 5.85 24.27 43.53
CA ASN A 135 5.28 23.34 42.55
C ASN A 135 5.28 21.89 43.08
N GLY A 136 6.35 21.49 43.77
CA GLY A 136 6.44 20.19 44.43
C GLY A 136 5.40 20.01 45.53
N GLN A 137 5.16 21.04 46.34
CA GLN A 137 4.09 21.04 47.35
C GLN A 137 2.70 20.91 46.70
N LEU A 138 2.44 21.64 45.62
CA LEU A 138 1.17 21.55 44.88
C LEU A 138 0.96 20.15 44.27
N LEU A 139 2.03 19.53 43.76
CA LEU A 139 1.97 18.17 43.21
C LEU A 139 1.84 17.10 44.30
N ALA A 140 2.48 17.28 45.46
CA ALA A 140 2.40 16.37 46.59
C ALA A 140 1.03 16.41 47.29
N GLN A 141 0.31 17.53 47.17
CA GLN A 141 -1.08 17.61 47.57
C GLN A 141 -1.94 16.65 46.72
N PRO A 142 -3.14 16.25 47.21
CA PRO A 142 -4.03 15.33 46.50
C PRO A 142 -4.40 15.78 45.07
N ILE A 143 -4.23 17.07 44.75
CA ILE A 143 -4.46 17.65 43.41
C ILE A 143 -3.61 16.95 42.36
N GLY A 144 -2.31 16.71 42.61
CA GLY A 144 -1.43 16.04 41.67
C GLY A 144 -1.89 14.60 41.41
N ALA A 145 -2.02 13.79 42.47
CA ALA A 145 -2.46 12.40 42.35
C ALA A 145 -3.84 12.26 41.68
N ASN A 146 -4.79 13.14 42.00
CA ASN A 146 -6.13 13.11 41.41
C ASN A 146 -6.11 13.53 39.92
N ALA A 147 -5.31 14.53 39.54
CA ALA A 147 -5.16 14.91 38.13
C ALA A 147 -4.60 13.75 37.30
N TRP A 148 -3.60 13.02 37.82
CA TRP A 148 -3.06 11.83 37.17
C TRP A 148 -4.10 10.72 37.01
N LYS A 149 -4.92 10.47 38.04
CA LYS A 149 -6.01 9.47 37.96
C LYS A 149 -7.05 9.84 36.91
N VAL A 150 -7.46 11.11 36.85
CA VAL A 150 -8.41 11.60 35.84
C VAL A 150 -7.80 11.45 34.44
N HIS A 151 -6.52 11.80 34.27
CA HIS A 151 -5.83 11.64 33.00
C HIS A 151 -5.75 10.17 32.56
N ASN A 152 -5.39 9.26 33.47
CA ASN A 152 -5.36 7.82 33.19
C ASN A 152 -6.75 7.30 32.80
N TYR A 153 -7.79 7.69 33.52
CA TYR A 153 -9.17 7.33 33.16
C TYR A 153 -9.55 7.83 31.76
N ALA A 154 -9.17 9.07 31.41
CA ALA A 154 -9.39 9.60 30.07
C ALA A 154 -8.63 8.78 29.01
N LEU A 155 -7.36 8.43 29.28
CA LEU A 155 -6.56 7.60 28.38
C LEU A 155 -7.16 6.20 28.20
N GLU A 156 -7.56 5.54 29.28
CA GLU A 156 -8.25 4.25 29.24
C GLU A 156 -9.52 4.33 28.36
N ASN A 157 -10.34 5.37 28.54
CA ASN A 157 -11.52 5.58 27.70
C ASN A 157 -11.17 5.87 26.22
N THR A 158 -10.06 6.55 25.94
CA THR A 158 -9.61 6.72 24.55
C THR A 158 -9.15 5.41 23.93
N ILE A 159 -8.47 4.55 24.70
CA ILE A 159 -8.00 3.24 24.24
C ILE A 159 -9.21 2.37 23.91
N THR A 160 -10.18 2.23 24.83
CA THR A 160 -11.38 1.41 24.60
C THR A 160 -12.16 1.88 23.38
N ARG A 161 -12.28 3.20 23.18
CA ARG A 161 -12.94 3.76 21.98
C ARG A 161 -12.19 3.40 20.70
N VAL A 162 -10.85 3.52 20.69
CA VAL A 162 -10.04 3.18 19.51
C VAL A 162 -10.12 1.69 19.22
N GLU A 163 -10.06 0.82 20.23
CA GLU A 163 -10.22 -0.62 20.09
C GLU A 163 -11.59 -0.99 19.50
N ALA A 164 -12.68 -0.37 19.99
CA ALA A 164 -14.02 -0.57 19.44
C ALA A 164 -14.12 -0.12 17.97
N HIS A 165 -13.47 0.98 17.60
CA HIS A 165 -13.41 1.42 16.20
C HIS A 165 -12.63 0.43 15.33
N VAL A 166 -11.50 -0.09 15.80
CA VAL A 166 -10.70 -1.09 15.08
C VAL A 166 -11.53 -2.35 14.84
N GLU A 167 -12.26 -2.82 15.84
CA GLU A 167 -13.10 -4.02 15.69
C GLU A 167 -14.25 -3.78 14.70
N THR A 168 -14.90 -2.62 14.77
CA THR A 168 -15.95 -2.24 13.81
C THR A 168 -15.42 -2.21 12.36
N GLU A 169 -14.22 -1.68 12.14
CA GLU A 169 -13.61 -1.65 10.81
C GLU A 169 -13.18 -3.05 10.35
N ARG A 170 -12.73 -3.92 11.25
CA ARG A 170 -12.44 -5.33 10.94
C ARG A 170 -13.69 -6.07 10.51
N ASP A 171 -14.79 -5.93 11.25
CA ASP A 171 -16.08 -6.53 10.90
C ASP A 171 -16.56 -6.07 9.52
N ARG A 172 -16.40 -4.77 9.20
CA ARG A 172 -16.72 -4.23 7.87
C ARG A 172 -15.87 -4.84 6.78
N VAL A 173 -14.56 -4.96 7.00
CA VAL A 173 -13.63 -5.59 6.05
C VAL A 173 -14.00 -7.06 5.84
N ASP A 174 -14.31 -7.78 6.91
CA ASP A 174 -14.69 -9.20 6.85
C ASP A 174 -16.03 -9.40 6.15
N GLU A 175 -17.03 -8.55 6.40
CA GLU A 175 -18.31 -8.58 5.69
C GLU A 175 -18.10 -8.34 4.18
N LEU A 176 -17.28 -7.34 3.82
CA LEU A 176 -16.95 -7.07 2.41
C LEU A 176 -16.22 -8.24 1.77
N ASN A 177 -15.24 -8.84 2.45
CA ASN A 177 -14.50 -9.99 1.95
C ASN A 177 -15.41 -11.22 1.79
N ARG A 178 -16.35 -11.45 2.72
CA ARG A 178 -17.37 -12.51 2.60
C ARG A 178 -18.26 -12.29 1.38
N LYS A 179 -18.75 -11.06 1.16
CA LYS A 179 -19.57 -10.72 -0.01
C LYS A 179 -18.79 -10.92 -1.31
N ARG A 180 -17.56 -10.39 -1.39
CA ARG A 180 -16.67 -10.56 -2.55
C ARG A 180 -16.41 -12.04 -2.85
N LYS A 181 -16.12 -12.84 -1.83
CA LYS A 181 -15.90 -14.27 -1.98
C LYS A 181 -17.13 -14.96 -2.58
N ALA A 182 -18.32 -14.71 -2.03
CA ALA A 182 -19.56 -15.31 -2.54
C ALA A 182 -19.87 -14.90 -3.99
N GLU A 183 -19.65 -13.63 -4.34
CA GLU A 183 -19.82 -13.13 -5.72
C GLU A 183 -18.82 -13.77 -6.68
N GLN A 184 -17.54 -13.87 -6.30
CA GLN A 184 -16.49 -14.45 -7.12
C GLN A 184 -16.65 -15.97 -7.30
N GLU A 185 -17.02 -16.70 -6.24
CA GLU A 185 -17.29 -18.14 -6.34
C GLU A 185 -18.46 -18.41 -7.29
N LYS A 186 -19.56 -17.64 -7.17
CA LYS A 186 -20.70 -17.74 -8.10
C LYS A 186 -20.32 -17.40 -9.54
N GLY A 187 -19.52 -16.35 -9.75
CA GLY A 187 -19.01 -15.96 -11.07
C GLY A 187 -18.13 -17.05 -11.69
N GLY A 188 -17.20 -17.60 -10.90
CA GLY A 188 -16.32 -18.69 -11.32
C GLY A 188 -17.05 -19.99 -11.65
N GLU A 189 -18.10 -20.34 -10.90
CA GLU A 189 -18.97 -21.48 -11.23
C GLU A 189 -19.66 -21.31 -12.58
N ILE A 190 -20.18 -20.11 -12.86
CA ILE A 190 -20.79 -19.78 -14.16
C ILE A 190 -19.74 -19.89 -15.27
N LEU A 191 -18.53 -19.36 -15.05
CA LEU A 191 -17.44 -19.41 -16.03
C LEU A 191 -17.05 -20.86 -16.35
N THR A 192 -16.84 -21.69 -15.33
CA THR A 192 -16.53 -23.12 -15.51
C THR A 192 -17.64 -23.87 -16.24
N ARG A 193 -18.91 -23.54 -15.96
CA ARG A 193 -20.04 -24.12 -16.70
C ARG A 193 -20.03 -23.71 -18.16
N LEU A 194 -19.76 -22.44 -18.45
CA LEU A 194 -19.70 -21.93 -19.82
C LEU A 194 -18.50 -22.53 -20.57
N GLU A 195 -17.36 -22.68 -19.92
CA GLU A 195 -16.18 -23.32 -20.48
C GLU A 195 -16.46 -24.79 -20.84
N LYS A 196 -17.08 -25.56 -19.94
CA LYS A 196 -17.50 -26.95 -20.24
C LYS A 196 -18.46 -27.01 -21.42
N LYS A 197 -19.46 -26.12 -21.46
CA LYS A 197 -20.38 -26.06 -22.60
C LYS A 197 -19.65 -25.69 -23.89
N TRP A 198 -18.67 -24.80 -23.82
CA TRP A 198 -17.87 -24.41 -24.96
C TRP A 198 -17.00 -25.58 -25.46
N THR A 199 -16.32 -26.31 -24.57
CA THR A 199 -15.52 -27.49 -24.97
C THR A 199 -16.40 -28.60 -25.55
N GLU A 200 -17.59 -28.83 -24.98
CA GLU A 200 -18.58 -29.76 -25.51
C GLU A 200 -19.06 -29.36 -26.91
N LEU A 201 -19.37 -28.08 -27.13
CA LEU A 201 -19.80 -27.57 -28.43
C LEU A 201 -18.70 -27.64 -29.48
N VAL A 202 -17.46 -27.30 -29.11
CA VAL A 202 -16.30 -27.38 -30.01
C VAL A 202 -16.02 -28.84 -30.36
N SER A 203 -16.00 -29.74 -29.38
CA SER A 203 -15.83 -31.18 -29.62
C SER A 203 -16.98 -31.74 -30.46
N GLY A 204 -18.22 -31.34 -30.19
CA GLY A 204 -19.40 -31.78 -30.94
C GLY A 204 -19.38 -31.30 -32.38
N ASN A 205 -19.00 -30.04 -32.62
CA ASN A 205 -18.83 -29.50 -33.97
C ASN A 205 -17.73 -30.25 -34.73
N MET A 206 -16.58 -30.49 -34.08
CA MET A 206 -15.50 -31.29 -34.67
C MET A 206 -15.94 -32.71 -35.03
N GLN A 207 -16.71 -33.38 -34.16
CA GLN A 207 -17.25 -34.71 -34.44
C GLN A 207 -18.25 -34.70 -35.60
N LEU A 208 -19.08 -33.65 -35.71
CA LEU A 208 -20.01 -33.48 -36.82
C LEU A 208 -19.27 -33.27 -38.14
N GLU A 209 -18.25 -32.42 -38.17
CA GLU A 209 -17.41 -32.19 -39.37
C GLU A 209 -16.75 -33.51 -39.83
N ILE A 210 -16.19 -34.29 -38.91
CA ILE A 210 -15.62 -35.61 -39.22
C ILE A 210 -16.69 -36.56 -39.79
N GLY A 211 -17.89 -36.57 -39.20
CA GLY A 211 -19.02 -37.37 -39.67
C GLY A 211 -19.50 -36.96 -41.06
N CYS A 212 -19.61 -35.66 -41.33
CA CYS A 212 -19.95 -35.11 -42.64
C CYS A 212 -18.91 -35.51 -43.69
N MET A 213 -17.61 -35.36 -43.39
CA MET A 213 -16.54 -35.78 -44.30
C MET A 213 -16.60 -37.29 -44.62
N ALA A 214 -16.90 -38.12 -43.62
CA ALA A 214 -17.03 -39.57 -43.83
C ALA A 214 -18.24 -39.91 -44.72
N LEU A 215 -19.40 -39.28 -44.47
CA LEU A 215 -20.60 -39.47 -45.28
C LEU A 215 -20.44 -38.94 -46.71
N GLU A 216 -19.78 -37.79 -46.89
CA GLU A 216 -19.45 -37.27 -48.21
C GLU A 216 -18.54 -38.22 -49.00
N ALA A 217 -17.56 -38.82 -48.33
CA ALA A 217 -16.70 -39.85 -48.94
C ALA A 217 -17.49 -41.11 -49.34
N GLU A 218 -18.43 -41.57 -48.50
CA GLU A 218 -19.32 -42.69 -48.83
C GLU A 218 -20.25 -42.36 -50.01
N VAL A 219 -20.85 -41.16 -50.02
CA VAL A 219 -21.70 -40.70 -51.13
C VAL A 219 -20.92 -40.63 -52.43
N ALA A 220 -19.69 -40.10 -52.40
CA ALA A 220 -18.81 -40.06 -53.57
C ALA A 220 -18.50 -41.48 -54.10
N GLN A 221 -18.23 -42.45 -53.21
CA GLN A 221 -18.03 -43.85 -53.59
C GLN A 221 -19.28 -44.48 -54.21
N LEU A 222 -20.46 -44.23 -53.63
CA LEU A 222 -21.74 -44.75 -54.15
C LEU A 222 -22.09 -44.13 -55.51
N GLN A 223 -21.86 -42.83 -55.69
CA GLN A 223 -22.04 -42.15 -56.98
C GLN A 223 -21.10 -42.73 -58.05
N ALA A 224 -19.84 -43.00 -57.71
CA ALA A 224 -18.89 -43.66 -58.62
C ALA A 224 -19.37 -45.05 -59.02
N ARG A 225 -19.84 -45.88 -58.07
CA ARG A 225 -20.41 -47.21 -58.36
C ARG A 225 -21.68 -47.14 -59.21
N HIS A 226 -22.56 -46.18 -58.93
CA HIS A 226 -23.77 -45.98 -59.72
C HIS A 226 -23.44 -45.58 -61.16
N ALA A 227 -22.46 -44.69 -61.36
CA ALA A 227 -21.98 -44.30 -62.68
C ALA A 227 -21.34 -45.49 -63.44
N GLU A 228 -20.59 -46.35 -62.75
CA GLU A 228 -20.03 -47.57 -63.33
C GLU A 228 -21.14 -48.56 -63.77
N LEU A 229 -22.13 -48.79 -62.91
CA LEU A 229 -23.25 -49.69 -63.20
C LEU A 229 -24.16 -49.16 -64.31
N SER A 230 -24.45 -47.85 -64.32
CA SER A 230 -25.25 -47.24 -65.37
C SER A 230 -24.54 -47.30 -66.72
N HIS A 231 -23.21 -47.14 -66.75
CA HIS A 231 -22.41 -47.34 -67.95
C HIS A 231 -22.47 -48.80 -68.43
N ARG A 232 -22.33 -49.78 -67.54
CA ARG A 232 -22.48 -51.21 -67.88
C ARG A 232 -23.85 -51.54 -68.42
N LEU A 233 -24.92 -51.00 -67.83
CA LEU A 233 -26.29 -51.20 -68.33
C LEU A 233 -26.47 -50.66 -69.75
N HIS A 234 -25.97 -49.44 -70.02
CA HIS A 234 -26.00 -48.86 -71.37
C HIS A 234 -25.20 -49.68 -72.39
N GLN A 235 -24.08 -50.30 -71.98
CA GLN A 235 -23.30 -51.19 -72.84
C GLN A 235 -24.03 -52.53 -73.13
N THR A 236 -24.85 -53.02 -72.21
CA THR A 236 -25.61 -54.27 -72.39
C THR A 236 -26.96 -54.09 -73.10
N SER A 237 -27.48 -52.86 -73.20
CA SER A 237 -28.73 -52.54 -73.88
C SER A 237 -28.55 -52.11 -75.35
N ALA A 238 -27.33 -52.20 -75.88
CA ALA A 238 -26.98 -51.98 -77.29
C ALA A 238 -26.54 -53.31 -77.92
#